data_AF-A0A7S3TNA1-F1
#
_entry.id   AF-A0A7S3TNA1-F1
#
_cell.length_a   1.000
_cell.length_b   1.000
_cell.length_c   1.000
_cell.angle_alpha   90.00
_cell.angle_beta   90.00
_cell.angle_gamma   90.00
#
_symmetry.space_group_name_H-M   'P 1'
#
loop_
_entity.id
_entity.type
_entity.pdbx_description
1 polymer ?
#
loop_
_entity_poly.entity_id
_entity_poly.type
_entity_poly.pdbx_seq_one_letter_code
_entity_poly.pdbx_strand_id
1 'polypeptide(L)'
;RSLAFPMVGTVSPQVGEGGAVVPPRFAADGRTPLAIIGGTGYVGRLLARRLLAHPTFCLGPIVGSQRSEGLLYEDVWQQKEDALVANYGDQLWTRQPFPEALRGVRVSSLDELLADEGCRLAVSCVAPDVGYVEDILTSNGFAVFSISPYKRSHNLMVLEVNPTQMPRSMAQGAALFKSPNCVSVGTTLALHALHAAFGLRDVSVCTLQSLSGRGDALYPPELVQGNVYPIWGTKENTETYIANEIAALVPTESLSVRAHRVGVHVGHFVDVRVRVRDAAALSSVEEVYAAFEKFAPLSHLPEGALPSLPPRPLHTMRDVGTPRPASHCGTPKPGRPPAARGEWGGMAVSVGNVKLADGAWDICFSLVVNNMVRGAYGAALLMAEYHQYLSARPDELLRLARGAEAPGAEAPGAEAPGA
;
A
#
# COMPACT_ATOMS: atom_id res chain seq x y z
N ARG A 1 -27.56 -0.99 9.17
CA ARG A 1 -28.28 -2.21 8.76
C ARG A 1 -27.23 -3.14 8.13
N SER A 2 -27.07 -4.36 8.64
CA SER A 2 -25.98 -5.27 8.28
C SER A 2 -26.06 -5.72 6.82
N LEU A 3 -25.00 -5.49 6.04
CA LEU A 3 -24.79 -6.11 4.74
C LEU A 3 -24.25 -7.52 4.98
N ALA A 4 -25.14 -8.51 4.98
CA ALA A 4 -24.77 -9.90 4.83
C ALA A 4 -24.48 -10.15 3.34
N PHE A 5 -23.22 -10.46 3.00
CA PHE A 5 -22.84 -10.88 1.66
C PHE A 5 -23.15 -12.38 1.48
N PRO A 6 -23.65 -12.82 0.31
CA PRO A 6 -23.92 -14.22 0.08
C PRO A 6 -22.60 -15.02 0.07
N MET A 7 -22.60 -16.17 0.73
CA MET A 7 -21.54 -17.16 0.65
C MET A 7 -21.37 -17.58 -0.81
N VAL A 8 -20.20 -17.34 -1.39
CA VAL A 8 -19.84 -17.84 -2.72
C VAL A 8 -19.79 -19.36 -2.64
N GLY A 9 -20.64 -20.04 -3.42
CA GLY A 9 -20.71 -21.49 -3.46
C GLY A 9 -19.37 -22.09 -3.89
N THR A 10 -18.94 -23.13 -3.17
CA THR A 10 -17.78 -23.95 -3.52
C THR A 10 -18.02 -24.64 -4.87
N VAL A 11 -17.23 -24.31 -5.88
CA VAL A 11 -17.26 -25.02 -7.17
C VAL A 11 -16.24 -26.14 -7.11
N SER A 12 -16.70 -27.39 -7.24
CA SER A 12 -15.83 -28.56 -7.37
C SER A 12 -14.95 -28.44 -8.63
N PRO A 13 -13.70 -28.92 -8.61
CA PRO A 13 -12.84 -28.91 -9.80
C PRO A 13 -13.51 -29.71 -10.92
N GLN A 14 -13.64 -29.11 -12.10
CA GLN A 14 -14.05 -29.84 -13.30
C GLN A 14 -12.82 -30.43 -13.98
N VAL A 15 -12.85 -31.74 -14.22
CA VAL A 15 -11.84 -32.45 -15.00
C VAL A 15 -12.17 -32.20 -16.47
N GLY A 16 -11.26 -31.54 -17.20
CA GLY A 16 -11.39 -31.36 -18.65
C GLY A 16 -11.10 -32.66 -19.41
N GLU A 17 -11.54 -32.74 -20.67
CA GLU A 17 -11.12 -33.82 -21.57
C GLU A 17 -9.59 -33.84 -21.66
N GLY A 18 -8.97 -34.95 -21.24
CA GLY A 18 -7.50 -35.12 -21.23
C GLY A 18 -6.84 -35.14 -19.84
N GLY A 19 -7.58 -35.04 -18.74
CA GLY A 19 -7.01 -35.16 -17.39
C GLY A 19 -6.25 -33.91 -16.90
N ALA A 20 -6.28 -32.82 -17.68
CA ALA A 20 -5.86 -31.51 -17.20
C ALA A 20 -6.90 -30.98 -16.20
N VAL A 21 -6.44 -30.71 -14.98
CA VAL A 21 -7.22 -29.98 -13.99
C VAL A 21 -7.37 -28.55 -14.50
N VAL A 22 -8.56 -28.19 -14.96
CA VAL A 22 -8.86 -26.79 -15.27
C VAL A 22 -8.73 -26.04 -13.95
N PRO A 23 -7.86 -25.02 -13.83
CA PRO A 23 -7.76 -24.25 -12.60
C PRO A 23 -9.16 -23.73 -12.28
N PRO A 24 -9.59 -23.73 -11.00
CA PRO A 24 -10.88 -23.16 -10.64
C PRO A 24 -10.88 -21.70 -11.11
N ARG A 25 -11.52 -21.43 -12.25
CA ARG A 25 -11.92 -20.09 -12.60
C ARG A 25 -12.92 -19.72 -11.52
N PHE A 26 -12.59 -18.73 -10.68
CA PHE A 26 -13.60 -18.08 -9.86
C PHE A 26 -14.74 -17.73 -10.81
N ALA A 27 -15.93 -18.29 -10.54
CA ALA A 27 -17.06 -18.19 -11.45
C ALA A 27 -17.26 -16.73 -11.86
N ALA A 28 -17.64 -16.50 -13.11
CA ALA A 28 -17.91 -15.16 -13.62
C ALA A 28 -19.06 -14.54 -12.82
N ASP A 29 -18.73 -13.85 -11.74
CA ASP A 29 -19.67 -13.15 -10.86
C ASP A 29 -19.77 -11.65 -11.20
N GLY A 30 -19.28 -11.28 -12.39
CA GLY A 30 -19.25 -9.92 -12.92
C GLY A 30 -18.05 -9.09 -12.46
N ARG A 31 -17.21 -9.60 -11.54
CA ARG A 31 -15.99 -8.91 -11.08
C ARG A 31 -14.83 -9.12 -12.05
N THR A 32 -13.88 -8.18 -12.05
CA THR A 32 -12.71 -8.22 -12.93
C THR A 32 -11.60 -9.09 -12.34
N PRO A 33 -11.03 -10.05 -13.08
CA PRO A 33 -9.90 -10.84 -12.61
C PRO A 33 -8.65 -9.97 -12.38
N LEU A 34 -8.05 -10.08 -11.20
CA LEU A 34 -6.80 -9.41 -10.84
C LEU A 34 -5.72 -10.46 -10.50
N ALA A 35 -4.69 -10.55 -11.33
CA ALA A 35 -3.56 -11.45 -11.11
C ALA A 35 -2.66 -10.94 -9.97
N ILE A 36 -1.96 -11.86 -9.30
CA ILE A 36 -1.01 -11.53 -8.24
C ILE A 36 0.37 -12.08 -8.59
N ILE A 37 1.34 -11.18 -8.80
CA ILE A 37 2.73 -11.55 -9.07
C ILE A 37 3.52 -11.57 -7.77
N GLY A 38 4.25 -12.65 -7.51
CA GLY A 38 4.80 -12.93 -6.18
C GLY A 38 3.70 -13.31 -5.19
N GLY A 39 2.64 -13.95 -5.68
CA GLY A 39 1.41 -14.25 -4.94
C GLY A 39 1.57 -15.22 -3.77
N THR A 40 2.66 -15.97 -3.71
CA THR A 40 3.01 -16.83 -2.57
C THR A 40 3.70 -16.08 -1.44
N GLY A 41 4.19 -14.86 -1.68
CA GLY A 41 4.76 -14.00 -0.65
C GLY A 41 3.72 -13.53 0.38
N TYR A 42 4.14 -13.13 1.57
CA TYR A 42 3.24 -12.68 2.63
C TYR A 42 2.22 -11.61 2.18
N VAL A 43 2.62 -10.59 1.42
CA VAL A 43 1.69 -9.59 0.86
C VAL A 43 0.70 -10.22 -0.12
N GLY A 44 1.21 -11.05 -1.06
CA GLY A 44 0.39 -11.72 -2.06
C GLY A 44 -0.68 -12.62 -1.44
N ARG A 45 -0.32 -13.33 -0.36
CA ARG A 45 -1.23 -14.14 0.47
C ARG A 45 -2.36 -13.32 1.09
N LEU A 46 -2.05 -12.14 1.62
CA LEU A 46 -3.08 -11.24 2.15
C LEU A 46 -3.97 -10.65 1.04
N LEU A 47 -3.40 -10.33 -0.12
CA LEU A 47 -4.17 -9.86 -1.27
C LEU A 47 -5.11 -10.95 -1.82
N ALA A 48 -4.64 -12.19 -1.96
CA ALA A 48 -5.47 -13.31 -2.39
C ALA A 48 -6.70 -13.47 -1.49
N ARG A 49 -6.50 -13.40 -0.17
CA ARG A 49 -7.60 -13.40 0.80
C ARG A 49 -8.52 -12.18 0.64
N ARG A 50 -7.98 -10.99 0.38
CA ARG A 50 -8.79 -9.76 0.18
C ARG A 50 -9.68 -9.88 -1.06
N LEU A 51 -9.17 -10.46 -2.15
CA LEU A 51 -9.89 -10.60 -3.43
C LEU A 51 -11.10 -11.55 -3.35
N LEU A 52 -11.12 -12.49 -2.41
CA LEU A 52 -12.29 -13.36 -2.18
C LEU A 52 -13.59 -12.58 -1.94
N ALA A 53 -13.49 -11.43 -1.28
CA ALA A 53 -14.63 -10.59 -0.91
C ALA A 53 -14.54 -9.16 -1.47
N HIS A 54 -13.66 -8.91 -2.44
CA HIS A 54 -13.52 -7.58 -3.03
C HIS A 54 -14.70 -7.29 -3.98
N PRO A 55 -15.37 -6.13 -3.88
CA PRO A 55 -16.58 -5.88 -4.67
C PRO A 55 -16.31 -5.69 -6.17
N THR A 56 -15.13 -5.19 -6.54
CA THR A 56 -14.79 -4.89 -7.94
C THR A 56 -13.98 -6.01 -8.61
N PHE A 57 -13.14 -6.68 -7.82
CA PHE A 57 -12.11 -7.59 -8.34
C PHE A 57 -12.36 -9.00 -7.80
N CYS A 58 -12.12 -10.00 -8.62
CA CYS A 58 -12.02 -11.38 -8.19
C CYS A 58 -10.57 -11.87 -8.34
N LEU A 59 -10.29 -13.01 -7.74
CA LEU A 59 -8.95 -13.58 -7.76
C LEU A 59 -8.63 -14.10 -9.18
N GLY A 60 -7.61 -13.51 -9.82
CA GLY A 60 -6.99 -14.05 -11.02
C GLY A 60 -5.86 -15.04 -10.71
N PRO A 61 -5.02 -15.39 -11.69
CA PRO A 61 -3.86 -16.28 -11.48
C PRO A 61 -2.92 -15.78 -10.36
N ILE A 62 -2.51 -16.70 -9.49
CA ILE A 62 -1.52 -16.45 -8.42
C ILE A 62 -0.16 -16.90 -8.93
N VAL A 63 0.64 -15.98 -9.43
CA VAL A 63 1.96 -16.28 -9.97
C VAL A 63 2.99 -16.35 -8.86
N GLY A 64 3.65 -17.50 -8.74
CA GLY A 64 4.72 -17.75 -7.77
C GLY A 64 6.11 -17.72 -8.41
N SER A 65 7.09 -18.25 -7.68
CA SER A 65 8.39 -18.59 -8.26
C SER A 65 8.33 -19.97 -8.90
N GLN A 66 9.33 -20.30 -9.73
CA GLN A 66 9.50 -21.64 -10.32
C GLN A 66 9.45 -22.78 -9.29
N ARG A 67 9.89 -22.53 -8.04
CA ARG A 67 9.86 -23.54 -6.97
C ARG A 67 8.46 -23.85 -6.46
N SER A 68 7.55 -22.90 -6.60
CA SER A 68 6.17 -23.01 -6.12
C SER A 68 5.17 -23.30 -7.24
N GLU A 69 5.56 -23.10 -8.49
CA GLU A 69 4.74 -23.32 -9.67
C GLU A 69 4.13 -24.73 -9.68
N GLY A 70 2.85 -24.82 -10.01
CA GLY A 70 2.09 -26.07 -10.04
C GLY A 70 1.75 -26.65 -8.67
N LEU A 71 2.40 -26.23 -7.57
CA LEU A 71 2.07 -26.71 -6.23
C LEU A 71 0.69 -26.20 -5.77
N LEU A 72 0.08 -26.90 -4.82
CA LEU A 72 -1.11 -26.42 -4.14
C LEU A 72 -0.78 -25.18 -3.33
N TYR A 73 -1.61 -24.14 -3.49
CA TYR A 73 -1.41 -22.88 -2.77
C TYR A 73 -1.54 -23.04 -1.25
N GLU A 74 -2.39 -23.98 -0.81
CA GLU A 74 -2.56 -24.36 0.60
C GLU A 74 -1.25 -24.84 1.22
N ASP A 75 -0.54 -25.75 0.56
CA ASP A 75 0.72 -26.31 1.05
C ASP A 75 1.80 -25.22 1.17
N VAL A 76 1.92 -24.38 0.13
CA VAL A 76 2.88 -23.26 0.13
C VAL A 76 2.53 -22.23 1.21
N TRP A 77 1.24 -21.95 1.43
CA TRP A 77 0.79 -21.05 2.48
C TRP A 77 1.14 -21.58 3.86
N GLN A 78 0.81 -22.84 4.15
CA GLN A 78 1.06 -23.46 5.45
C GLN A 78 2.56 -23.51 5.73
N GLN A 79 3.37 -23.96 4.78
CA GLN A 79 4.83 -24.00 4.91
C GLN A 79 5.43 -22.63 5.29
N LYS A 80 4.96 -21.55 4.66
CA LYS A 80 5.43 -20.19 4.95
C LYS A 80 4.98 -19.69 6.32
N GLU A 81 3.73 -19.95 6.71
CA GLU A 81 3.25 -19.61 8.05
C GLU A 81 3.98 -20.41 9.14
N ASP A 82 4.26 -21.67 8.90
CA ASP A 82 5.03 -22.53 9.81
C ASP A 82 6.44 -21.96 10.03
N ALA A 83 7.11 -21.56 8.95
CA ALA A 83 8.42 -20.93 9.03
C ALA A 83 8.41 -19.61 9.82
N LEU A 84 7.37 -18.78 9.62
CA LEU A 84 7.21 -17.51 10.34
C LEU A 84 7.00 -17.72 11.84
N VAL A 85 6.11 -18.66 12.22
CA VAL A 85 5.84 -18.99 13.63
C VAL A 85 7.07 -19.65 14.27
N ALA A 86 7.75 -20.56 13.58
CA ALA A 86 8.96 -21.20 14.07
C ALA A 86 10.08 -20.17 14.32
N ASN A 87 10.21 -19.15 13.47
CA ASN A 87 11.24 -18.12 13.61
C ASN A 87 10.90 -17.09 14.69
N TYR A 88 9.66 -16.60 14.74
CA TYR A 88 9.28 -15.47 15.59
C TYR A 88 8.60 -15.86 16.91
N GLY A 89 8.12 -17.09 17.03
CA GLY A 89 7.24 -17.49 18.12
C GLY A 89 5.83 -16.93 17.97
N ASP A 90 4.89 -17.55 18.67
CA ASP A 90 3.47 -17.21 18.68
C ASP A 90 3.17 -15.86 19.37
N GLN A 91 4.05 -15.43 20.28
CA GLN A 91 3.93 -14.14 20.96
C GLN A 91 4.14 -12.95 20.02
N LEU A 92 5.05 -13.06 19.05
CA LEU A 92 5.39 -11.98 18.12
C LEU A 92 4.77 -12.14 16.74
N TRP A 93 4.35 -13.35 16.38
CA TRP A 93 3.76 -13.62 15.08
C TRP A 93 2.46 -14.40 15.17
N THR A 94 1.36 -13.77 14.74
CA THR A 94 0.06 -14.45 14.63
C THR A 94 -0.09 -15.08 13.25
N ARG A 95 -0.19 -16.42 13.24
CA ARG A 95 -0.46 -17.20 12.03
C ARG A 95 -1.71 -16.71 11.30
N GLN A 96 -1.63 -16.58 9.98
CA GLN A 96 -2.78 -16.34 9.13
C GLN A 96 -3.45 -17.67 8.74
N PRO A 97 -4.74 -17.88 9.06
CA PRO A 97 -5.44 -19.09 8.65
C PRO A 97 -5.58 -19.14 7.13
N PHE A 98 -5.48 -20.35 6.57
CA PHE A 98 -5.73 -20.58 5.16
C PHE A 98 -7.22 -20.35 4.84
N PRO A 99 -7.59 -19.54 3.84
CA PRO A 99 -8.98 -19.35 3.45
C PRO A 99 -9.54 -20.58 2.72
N GLU A 100 -10.62 -21.17 3.23
CA GLU A 100 -11.26 -22.36 2.65
C GLU A 100 -11.64 -22.19 1.16
N ALA A 101 -12.07 -20.99 0.78
CA ALA A 101 -12.42 -20.67 -0.61
C ALA A 101 -11.24 -20.73 -1.60
N LEU A 102 -10.00 -20.88 -1.11
CA LEU A 102 -8.79 -21.07 -1.93
C LEU A 102 -8.38 -22.54 -2.04
N ARG A 103 -9.14 -23.48 -1.44
CA ARG A 103 -8.83 -24.90 -1.51
C ARG A 103 -8.77 -25.36 -2.97
N GLY A 104 -7.74 -26.13 -3.30
CA GLY A 104 -7.51 -26.64 -4.66
C GLY A 104 -6.91 -25.64 -5.65
N VAL A 105 -6.73 -24.36 -5.28
CA VAL A 105 -6.00 -23.40 -6.11
C VAL A 105 -4.53 -23.83 -6.20
N ARG A 106 -4.00 -23.80 -7.43
CA ARG A 106 -2.58 -24.02 -7.71
C ARG A 106 -1.87 -22.72 -8.01
N VAL A 107 -0.58 -22.68 -7.71
CA VAL A 107 0.29 -21.55 -8.05
C VAL A 107 0.56 -21.60 -9.56
N SER A 108 0.27 -20.49 -10.24
CA SER A 108 0.44 -20.35 -11.67
C SER A 108 1.87 -19.96 -12.06
N SER A 109 2.24 -20.28 -13.30
CA SER A 109 3.43 -19.76 -13.95
C SER A 109 3.19 -18.37 -14.54
N LEU A 110 4.26 -17.67 -14.94
CA LEU A 110 4.12 -16.43 -15.69
C LEU A 110 3.54 -16.69 -17.08
N ASP A 111 3.93 -17.79 -17.73
CA ASP A 111 3.48 -18.15 -19.08
C ASP A 111 1.98 -18.46 -19.09
N GLU A 112 1.46 -19.14 -18.06
CA GLU A 112 0.03 -19.37 -17.88
C GLU A 112 -0.75 -18.05 -17.75
N LEU A 113 -0.21 -17.07 -17.01
CA LEU A 113 -0.83 -15.75 -16.92
C LEU A 113 -0.81 -15.01 -18.27
N LEU A 114 0.29 -15.07 -19.01
CA LEU A 114 0.40 -14.44 -20.33
C LEU A 114 -0.58 -15.05 -21.34
N ALA A 115 -0.84 -16.36 -21.24
CA ALA A 115 -1.80 -17.08 -22.06
C ALA A 115 -3.26 -16.86 -21.65
N ASP A 116 -3.53 -16.31 -20.45
CA ASP A 116 -4.89 -16.06 -19.98
C ASP A 116 -5.48 -14.82 -20.68
N GLU A 117 -6.41 -15.00 -21.60
CA GLU A 117 -7.09 -13.89 -22.30
C GLU A 117 -8.05 -13.07 -21.41
N GLY A 118 -8.47 -13.61 -20.27
CA GLY A 118 -9.46 -13.01 -19.38
C GLY A 118 -8.88 -12.10 -18.30
N CYS A 119 -7.55 -12.09 -18.11
CA CYS A 119 -6.90 -11.26 -17.09
C CYS A 119 -5.89 -10.29 -17.72
N ARG A 120 -6.10 -8.99 -17.52
CA ARG A 120 -5.20 -7.91 -18.01
C ARG A 120 -4.80 -6.93 -16.91
N LEU A 121 -5.13 -7.21 -15.66
CA LEU A 121 -4.74 -6.41 -14.51
C LEU A 121 -3.89 -7.27 -13.59
N ALA A 122 -2.79 -6.73 -13.09
CA ALA A 122 -1.90 -7.43 -12.16
C ALA A 122 -1.46 -6.54 -11.01
N VAL A 123 -1.43 -7.10 -9.79
CA VAL A 123 -0.70 -6.52 -8.67
C VAL A 123 0.64 -7.21 -8.51
N SER A 124 1.73 -6.44 -8.57
CA SER A 124 3.09 -6.96 -8.41
C SER A 124 3.64 -6.73 -7.01
N CYS A 125 3.96 -7.82 -6.33
CA CYS A 125 4.54 -7.87 -4.98
C CYS A 125 5.97 -8.43 -4.96
N VAL A 126 6.65 -8.44 -6.11
CA VAL A 126 7.94 -9.11 -6.26
C VAL A 126 9.09 -8.34 -5.60
N ALA A 127 10.15 -9.09 -5.28
CA ALA A 127 11.43 -8.53 -4.89
C ALA A 127 12.10 -7.80 -6.08
N PRO A 128 13.00 -6.83 -5.83
CA PRO A 128 13.54 -5.97 -6.89
C PRO A 128 14.33 -6.72 -7.97
N ASP A 129 14.97 -7.83 -7.61
CA ASP A 129 15.73 -8.72 -8.51
C ASP A 129 14.85 -9.44 -9.54
N VAL A 130 13.56 -9.62 -9.24
CA VAL A 130 12.56 -10.23 -10.14
C VAL A 130 11.67 -9.18 -10.79
N GLY A 131 11.99 -7.89 -10.61
CA GLY A 131 11.16 -6.78 -11.09
C GLY A 131 10.98 -6.69 -12.61
N TYR A 132 11.87 -7.30 -13.39
CA TYR A 132 11.78 -7.35 -14.86
C TYR A 132 10.48 -8.02 -15.35
N VAL A 133 9.80 -8.82 -14.52
CA VAL A 133 8.47 -9.38 -14.82
C VAL A 133 7.44 -8.29 -15.07
N GLU A 134 7.58 -7.12 -14.44
CA GLU A 134 6.69 -5.97 -14.66
C GLU A 134 6.79 -5.43 -16.10
N ASP A 135 7.99 -5.46 -16.69
CA ASP A 135 8.22 -5.04 -18.08
C ASP A 135 7.65 -6.04 -19.08
N ILE A 136 7.76 -7.34 -18.77
CA ILE A 136 7.16 -8.41 -19.57
C ILE A 136 5.64 -8.25 -19.60
N LEU A 137 5.01 -8.06 -18.43
CA LEU A 137 3.56 -7.90 -18.32
C LEU A 137 3.07 -6.65 -19.06
N THR A 138 3.69 -5.50 -18.83
CA THR A 138 3.28 -4.25 -19.49
C THR A 138 3.46 -4.32 -21.01
N SER A 139 4.50 -4.98 -21.49
CA SER A 139 4.74 -5.21 -22.93
C SER A 139 3.72 -6.18 -23.56
N ASN A 140 3.03 -6.98 -22.74
CA ASN A 140 1.94 -7.88 -23.14
C ASN A 140 0.54 -7.30 -22.83
N GLY A 141 0.44 -5.98 -22.65
CA GLY A 141 -0.84 -5.27 -22.52
C GLY A 141 -1.50 -5.36 -21.15
N PHE A 142 -0.75 -5.73 -20.10
CA PHE A 142 -1.26 -5.67 -18.73
C PHE A 142 -1.10 -4.28 -18.13
N ALA A 143 -2.11 -3.83 -17.39
CA ALA A 143 -1.93 -2.76 -16.42
C ALA A 143 -1.40 -3.35 -15.10
N VAL A 144 -0.23 -2.88 -14.67
CA VAL A 144 0.52 -3.39 -13.52
C VAL A 144 0.55 -2.35 -12.40
N PHE A 145 0.00 -2.72 -11.25
CA PHE A 145 -0.01 -1.93 -10.03
C PHE A 145 0.99 -2.54 -9.04
N SER A 146 2.11 -1.87 -8.82
CA SER A 146 3.26 -2.51 -8.17
C SER A 146 3.69 -1.82 -6.89
N ILE A 147 4.03 -2.64 -5.90
CA ILE A 147 4.70 -2.23 -4.66
C ILE A 147 6.20 -2.60 -4.68
N SER A 148 6.69 -3.26 -5.73
CA SER A 148 8.09 -3.68 -5.88
C SER A 148 9.04 -2.48 -5.91
N PRO A 149 10.26 -2.57 -5.33
CA PRO A 149 11.28 -1.54 -5.48
C PRO A 149 11.87 -1.42 -6.88
N TYR A 150 11.60 -2.36 -7.79
CA TYR A 150 11.99 -2.23 -9.19
C TYR A 150 11.34 -1.00 -9.82
N LYS A 151 12.12 -0.16 -10.51
CA LYS A 151 11.64 1.10 -11.13
C LYS A 151 10.81 1.97 -10.16
N ARG A 152 11.07 1.90 -8.84
CA ARG A 152 10.25 2.52 -7.78
C ARG A 152 9.85 3.97 -8.04
N SER A 153 10.76 4.80 -8.54
CA SER A 153 10.48 6.22 -8.81
C SER A 153 9.68 6.49 -10.09
N HIS A 154 9.43 5.49 -10.93
CA HIS A 154 8.64 5.66 -12.16
C HIS A 154 7.17 5.74 -11.78
N ASN A 155 6.49 6.81 -12.19
CA ASN A 155 5.05 6.94 -12.02
C ASN A 155 4.58 6.63 -10.58
N LEU A 156 5.23 7.27 -9.61
CA LEU A 156 4.99 7.09 -8.18
C LEU A 156 3.65 7.69 -7.77
N MET A 157 2.83 6.93 -7.05
CA MET A 157 1.44 7.26 -6.79
C MET A 157 1.06 7.08 -5.33
N VAL A 158 0.53 8.15 -4.76
CA VAL A 158 -0.32 8.14 -3.56
C VAL A 158 -1.52 8.96 -3.95
N LEU A 159 -2.61 8.31 -4.36
CA LEU A 159 -3.71 8.98 -5.08
C LEU A 159 -4.29 10.17 -4.34
N GLU A 160 -4.27 10.16 -3.00
CA GLU A 160 -4.72 11.30 -2.20
C GLU A 160 -3.71 12.47 -2.20
N VAL A 161 -2.42 12.22 -2.44
CA VAL A 161 -1.37 13.26 -2.51
C VAL A 161 -1.20 13.79 -3.94
N ASN A 162 -1.29 12.93 -4.95
CA ASN A 162 -1.14 13.31 -6.36
C ASN A 162 -2.28 12.74 -7.25
N PRO A 163 -3.55 13.13 -7.02
CA PRO A 163 -4.73 12.52 -7.66
C PRO A 163 -4.78 12.65 -9.20
N THR A 164 -4.07 13.63 -9.75
CA THR A 164 -4.00 13.88 -11.20
C THR A 164 -2.95 13.03 -11.91
N GLN A 165 -2.06 12.34 -11.19
CA GLN A 165 -1.00 11.53 -11.78
C GLN A 165 -1.58 10.35 -12.59
N MET A 166 -2.55 9.62 -12.03
CA MET A 166 -3.19 8.47 -12.70
C MET A 166 -3.82 8.83 -14.06
N PRO A 167 -4.76 9.80 -14.16
CA PRO A 167 -5.36 10.15 -15.44
C PRO A 167 -4.32 10.67 -16.45
N ARG A 168 -3.32 11.46 -16.02
CA ARG A 168 -2.22 11.90 -16.90
C ARG A 168 -1.45 10.71 -17.47
N SER A 169 -1.02 9.79 -16.61
CA SER A 169 -0.23 8.63 -17.03
C SER A 169 -1.02 7.70 -17.95
N MET A 170 -2.29 7.46 -17.64
CA MET A 170 -3.16 6.66 -18.52
C MET A 170 -3.37 7.33 -19.89
N ALA A 171 -3.56 8.65 -19.94
CA ALA A 171 -3.69 9.38 -21.20
C ALA A 171 -2.40 9.34 -22.05
N GLN A 172 -1.25 9.16 -21.41
CA GLN A 172 0.06 8.95 -22.06
C GLN A 172 0.34 7.47 -22.40
N GLY A 173 -0.61 6.57 -22.15
CA GLY A 173 -0.47 5.14 -22.43
C GLY A 173 0.38 4.37 -21.41
N ALA A 174 0.59 4.92 -20.21
CA ALA A 174 1.32 4.21 -19.17
C ALA A 174 0.53 2.99 -18.68
N ALA A 175 1.25 1.89 -18.47
CA ALA A 175 0.71 0.64 -17.95
C ALA A 175 1.36 0.19 -16.63
N LEU A 176 2.37 0.92 -16.13
CA LEU A 176 3.04 0.66 -14.86
C LEU A 176 2.75 1.78 -13.86
N PHE A 177 2.23 1.41 -12.69
CA PHE A 177 1.83 2.31 -11.62
C PHE A 177 2.51 1.88 -10.32
N LYS A 178 3.28 2.77 -9.68
CA LYS A 178 4.13 2.41 -8.54
C LYS A 178 3.62 3.02 -7.25
N SER A 179 3.41 2.18 -6.24
CA SER A 179 3.22 2.62 -4.86
C SER A 179 4.57 2.85 -4.19
N PRO A 180 4.71 3.89 -3.36
CA PRO A 180 5.93 4.10 -2.59
C PRO A 180 6.10 3.06 -1.49
N ASN A 181 7.21 3.15 -0.76
CA ASN A 181 7.50 2.34 0.41
C ASN A 181 6.36 2.45 1.46
N CYS A 182 6.16 1.37 2.21
CA CYS A 182 5.08 1.27 3.18
C CYS A 182 5.04 2.38 4.24
N VAL A 183 6.20 2.93 4.62
CA VAL A 183 6.29 4.12 5.49
C VAL A 183 5.90 5.37 4.71
N SER A 184 6.50 5.59 3.55
CA SER A 184 6.28 6.76 2.70
C SER A 184 4.81 6.97 2.39
N VAL A 185 4.06 5.91 2.04
CA VAL A 185 2.61 6.00 1.78
C VAL A 185 1.89 6.70 2.94
N GLY A 186 2.15 6.28 4.18
CA GLY A 186 1.45 6.85 5.34
C GLY A 186 1.95 8.24 5.71
N THR A 187 3.26 8.44 5.69
CA THR A 187 3.89 9.72 6.06
C THR A 187 3.54 10.83 5.08
N THR A 188 3.51 10.56 3.78
CA THR A 188 3.17 11.56 2.75
C THR A 188 1.74 12.06 2.86
N LEU A 189 0.77 11.23 3.24
CA LEU A 189 -0.62 11.68 3.48
C LEU A 189 -0.67 12.73 4.60
N ALA A 190 -0.03 12.42 5.74
CA ALA A 190 -0.02 13.32 6.89
C ALA A 190 0.74 14.62 6.58
N LEU A 191 1.92 14.51 5.95
CA LEU A 191 2.71 15.68 5.57
C LEU A 191 1.98 16.55 4.52
N HIS A 192 1.31 15.96 3.53
CA HIS A 192 0.56 16.74 2.54
C HIS A 192 -0.62 17.48 3.18
N ALA A 193 -1.33 16.86 4.13
CA ALA A 193 -2.38 17.53 4.90
C ALA A 193 -1.85 18.76 5.67
N LEU A 194 -0.68 18.64 6.30
CA LEU A 194 -0.03 19.76 6.99
C LEU A 194 0.55 20.80 6.03
N HIS A 195 1.08 20.37 4.88
CA HIS A 195 1.60 21.26 3.86
C HIS A 195 0.50 22.20 3.34
N ALA A 196 -0.67 21.64 3.02
CA ALA A 196 -1.81 22.41 2.55
C ALA A 196 -2.34 23.40 3.61
N ALA A 197 -2.20 23.08 4.90
CA ALA A 197 -2.68 23.92 5.98
C ALA A 197 -1.68 25.00 6.44
N PHE A 198 -0.38 24.67 6.50
CA PHE A 198 0.62 25.49 7.20
C PHE A 198 1.90 25.77 6.38
N GLY A 199 2.09 25.10 5.24
CA GLY A 199 3.31 25.19 4.44
C GLY A 199 4.54 24.60 5.14
N LEU A 200 5.00 23.45 4.69
CA LEU A 200 6.17 22.80 5.30
C LEU A 200 7.49 23.45 4.86
N ARG A 201 8.46 23.44 5.78
CA ARG A 201 9.84 23.87 5.54
C ARG A 201 10.83 22.74 5.75
N ASP A 202 10.95 22.25 6.99
CA ASP A 202 11.89 21.18 7.36
C ASP A 202 11.13 19.99 7.94
N VAL A 203 11.55 18.76 7.62
CA VAL A 203 10.92 17.53 8.13
C VAL A 203 11.98 16.57 8.66
N SER A 204 11.71 15.96 9.81
CA SER A 204 12.47 14.81 10.33
C SER A 204 11.54 13.62 10.54
N VAL A 205 11.95 12.45 10.06
CA VAL A 205 11.20 11.20 10.12
C VAL A 205 12.06 10.14 10.81
N CYS A 206 11.58 9.58 11.91
CA CYS A 206 12.19 8.43 12.58
C CYS A 206 11.20 7.26 12.61
N THR A 207 11.59 6.12 12.04
CA THR A 207 10.69 4.97 11.91
C THR A 207 11.05 3.86 12.90
N LEU A 208 10.00 3.22 13.45
CA LEU A 208 10.07 1.94 14.14
C LEU A 208 9.17 0.95 13.38
N GLN A 209 9.78 0.23 12.46
CA GLN A 209 9.09 -0.62 11.50
C GLN A 209 8.88 -2.03 12.09
N SER A 210 7.70 -2.61 11.83
CA SER A 210 7.33 -3.97 12.22
C SER A 210 8.06 -5.04 11.40
N LEU A 211 8.07 -6.26 11.91
CA LEU A 211 8.72 -7.44 11.31
C LEU A 211 8.07 -7.86 10.00
N SER A 212 6.75 -7.72 9.89
CA SER A 212 6.01 -8.07 8.67
C SER A 212 6.45 -7.32 7.42
N GLY A 213 7.16 -6.19 7.55
CA GLY A 213 7.74 -5.47 6.42
C GLY A 213 8.76 -6.27 5.61
N ARG A 214 9.38 -7.32 6.18
CA ARG A 214 10.21 -8.28 5.44
C ARG A 214 9.46 -9.55 5.01
N GLY A 215 8.23 -9.74 5.46
CA GLY A 215 7.41 -10.91 5.15
C GLY A 215 8.18 -12.22 5.33
N ASP A 216 8.16 -13.07 4.31
CA ASP A 216 8.80 -14.39 4.35
C ASP A 216 10.34 -14.34 4.20
N ALA A 217 10.95 -13.15 4.06
CA ALA A 217 12.41 -13.03 3.97
C ALA A 217 13.10 -13.12 5.34
N LEU A 218 12.33 -13.00 6.44
CA LEU A 218 12.70 -13.18 7.86
C LEU A 218 13.94 -12.40 8.35
N TYR A 219 13.88 -11.95 9.59
CA TYR A 219 15.05 -11.55 10.34
C TYR A 219 15.52 -12.71 11.20
N PRO A 220 16.85 -12.86 11.39
CA PRO A 220 17.38 -13.59 12.53
C PRO A 220 16.72 -13.07 13.82
N PRO A 221 16.09 -13.94 14.62
CA PRO A 221 15.35 -13.54 15.82
C PRO A 221 16.15 -12.65 16.77
N GLU A 222 17.42 -12.98 17.00
CA GLU A 222 18.34 -12.29 17.89
C GLU A 222 18.60 -10.82 17.51
N LEU A 223 18.39 -10.45 16.24
CA LEU A 223 18.54 -9.06 15.81
C LEU A 223 17.35 -8.19 16.23
N VAL A 224 16.16 -8.77 16.39
CA VAL A 224 14.90 -8.01 16.44
C VAL A 224 13.99 -8.32 17.62
N GLN A 225 14.11 -9.49 18.24
CA GLN A 225 13.31 -9.87 19.40
C GLN A 225 13.93 -9.29 20.66
N GLY A 226 13.16 -8.50 21.41
CA GLY A 226 13.67 -7.78 22.58
C GLY A 226 14.70 -6.69 22.25
N ASN A 227 14.80 -6.27 20.98
CA ASN A 227 15.80 -5.32 20.51
C ASN A 227 15.19 -4.23 19.61
N VAL A 228 15.95 -3.15 19.39
CA VAL A 228 15.71 -2.14 18.36
C VAL A 228 16.90 -2.19 17.40
N TYR A 229 16.65 -2.56 16.15
CA TYR A 229 17.71 -2.77 15.16
C TYR A 229 17.84 -1.55 14.23
N PRO A 230 18.93 -0.77 14.28
CA PRO A 230 19.17 0.34 13.35
C PRO A 230 19.42 -0.18 11.93
N ILE A 231 18.78 0.42 10.93
CA ILE A 231 18.79 -0.09 9.55
C ILE A 231 19.92 0.53 8.69
N TRP A 232 20.44 1.69 9.06
CA TRP A 232 21.50 2.33 8.28
C TRP A 232 22.77 1.51 8.13
N GLY A 233 23.32 1.50 6.92
CA GLY A 233 24.49 0.69 6.55
C GLY A 233 24.18 -0.80 6.37
N THR A 234 22.93 -1.24 6.52
CA THR A 234 22.52 -2.62 6.23
C THR A 234 22.14 -2.77 4.75
N LYS A 235 21.78 -3.99 4.34
CA LYS A 235 21.26 -4.26 2.99
C LYS A 235 19.89 -3.63 2.69
N GLU A 236 19.19 -3.11 3.70
CA GLU A 236 17.88 -2.50 3.53
C GLU A 236 17.97 -0.99 3.29
N ASN A 237 17.65 -0.58 2.06
CA ASN A 237 17.70 0.82 1.64
C ASN A 237 16.45 1.63 2.01
N THR A 238 15.75 1.28 3.10
CA THR A 238 14.45 1.89 3.43
C THR A 238 14.57 3.39 3.73
N GLU A 239 15.66 3.84 4.36
CA GLU A 239 15.89 5.26 4.64
C GLU A 239 15.98 6.07 3.34
N THR A 240 16.76 5.59 2.38
CA THR A 240 16.90 6.20 1.05
C THR A 240 15.57 6.23 0.29
N TYR A 241 14.79 5.14 0.35
CA TYR A 241 13.47 5.12 -0.29
C TYR A 241 12.53 6.16 0.32
N ILE A 242 12.46 6.22 1.65
CA ILE A 242 11.60 7.19 2.35
C ILE A 242 12.02 8.62 2.04
N ALA A 243 13.33 8.91 2.07
CA ALA A 243 13.84 10.24 1.75
C ALA A 243 13.46 10.68 0.33
N ASN A 244 13.76 9.84 -0.67
CA ASN A 244 13.51 10.18 -2.06
C ASN A 244 12.01 10.27 -2.39
N GLU A 245 11.20 9.36 -1.86
CA GLU A 245 9.76 9.31 -2.15
C GLU A 245 9.00 10.46 -1.47
N ILE A 246 9.33 10.82 -0.22
CA ILE A 246 8.73 12.00 0.42
C ILE A 246 9.13 13.27 -0.32
N ALA A 247 10.41 13.44 -0.65
CA ALA A 247 10.89 14.62 -1.39
C ALA A 247 10.23 14.77 -2.77
N ALA A 248 9.89 13.65 -3.42
CA ALA A 248 9.18 13.65 -4.70
C ALA A 248 7.68 13.99 -4.58
N LEU A 249 7.07 13.74 -3.42
CA LEU A 249 5.61 13.81 -3.24
C LEU A 249 5.14 15.01 -2.40
N VAL A 250 6.01 15.54 -1.53
CA VAL A 250 5.68 16.64 -0.62
C VAL A 250 6.77 17.71 -0.69
N PRO A 251 6.44 18.98 -0.99
CA PRO A 251 7.43 20.05 -1.03
C PRO A 251 8.02 20.32 0.36
N THR A 252 9.34 20.21 0.48
CA THR A 252 10.13 20.49 1.69
C THR A 252 11.50 21.03 1.31
N GLU A 253 12.08 21.93 2.12
CA GLU A 253 13.46 22.44 1.93
C GLU A 253 14.51 21.47 2.48
N SER A 254 14.20 20.79 3.59
CA SER A 254 15.08 19.80 4.20
C SER A 254 14.29 18.60 4.70
N LEU A 255 14.84 17.41 4.50
CA LEU A 255 14.28 16.15 4.96
C LEU A 255 15.39 15.28 5.57
N SER A 256 15.19 14.86 6.82
CA SER A 256 16.04 13.89 7.50
C SER A 256 15.26 12.61 7.80
N VAL A 257 15.88 11.46 7.57
CA VAL A 257 15.26 10.14 7.79
C VAL A 257 16.20 9.25 8.60
N ARG A 258 15.65 8.53 9.58
CA ARG A 258 16.28 7.42 10.29
C ARG A 258 15.30 6.26 10.40
N ALA A 259 15.78 5.03 10.24
CA ALA A 259 14.91 3.85 10.32
C ALA A 259 15.45 2.76 11.24
N HIS A 260 14.50 2.14 11.94
CA HIS A 260 14.76 1.04 12.86
C HIS A 260 13.73 -0.07 12.66
N ARG A 261 14.14 -1.30 12.96
CA ARG A 261 13.24 -2.46 13.06
C ARG A 261 12.96 -2.75 14.54
N VAL A 262 11.72 -3.11 14.83
CA VAL A 262 11.27 -3.49 16.18
C VAL A 262 10.44 -4.77 16.17
N GLY A 263 10.40 -5.45 17.32
CA GLY A 263 9.61 -6.66 17.57
C GLY A 263 8.09 -6.41 17.63
N VAL A 264 7.52 -5.89 16.55
CA VAL A 264 6.07 -5.71 16.36
C VAL A 264 5.64 -6.53 15.15
N HIS A 265 4.51 -7.25 15.25
CA HIS A 265 4.01 -8.06 14.13
C HIS A 265 3.65 -7.20 12.91
N VAL A 266 2.65 -6.32 13.05
CA VAL A 266 2.10 -5.47 11.98
C VAL A 266 1.88 -4.05 12.50
N GLY A 267 2.14 -3.06 11.64
CA GLY A 267 2.04 -1.64 11.93
C GLY A 267 3.42 -1.01 12.06
N HIS A 268 3.75 -0.06 11.19
CA HIS A 268 4.94 0.76 11.33
C HIS A 268 4.59 2.00 12.14
N PHE A 269 5.33 2.25 13.22
CA PHE A 269 5.27 3.52 13.94
C PHE A 269 6.25 4.51 13.32
N VAL A 270 5.85 5.77 13.26
CA VAL A 270 6.72 6.83 12.74
C VAL A 270 6.57 8.05 13.64
N ASP A 271 7.70 8.55 14.15
CA ASP A 271 7.82 9.87 14.76
C ASP A 271 8.12 10.88 13.66
N VAL A 272 7.31 11.93 13.57
CA VAL A 272 7.44 12.96 12.53
C VAL A 272 7.53 14.31 13.21
N ARG A 273 8.54 15.09 12.82
CA ARG A 273 8.78 16.44 13.30
C ARG A 273 8.85 17.39 12.12
N VAL A 274 8.22 18.54 12.27
CA VAL A 274 7.99 19.46 11.19
C VAL A 274 8.27 20.88 11.65
N ARG A 275 9.02 21.61 10.82
CA ARG A 275 9.08 23.07 10.87
C ARG A 275 8.24 23.62 9.72
N VAL A 276 7.40 24.59 10.01
CA VAL A 276 6.54 25.26 9.03
C VAL A 276 7.17 26.57 8.57
N ARG A 277 6.66 27.14 7.47
CA ARG A 277 7.15 28.42 6.93
C ARG A 277 6.71 29.61 7.80
N ASP A 278 5.45 29.56 8.25
CA ASP A 278 4.85 30.57 9.11
C ASP A 278 4.35 29.92 10.40
N ALA A 279 5.20 29.90 11.42
CA ALA A 279 4.84 29.36 12.72
C ALA A 279 3.78 30.20 13.45
N ALA A 280 3.57 31.48 13.05
CA ALA A 280 2.54 32.32 13.66
C ALA A 280 1.13 31.90 13.22
N ALA A 281 1.00 31.21 12.09
CA ALA A 281 -0.26 30.62 11.62
C ALA A 281 -0.68 29.35 12.40
N LEU A 282 0.18 28.83 13.28
CA LEU A 282 -0.06 27.65 14.09
C LEU A 282 -0.40 28.05 15.53
N SER A 283 -1.69 28.08 15.87
CA SER A 283 -2.18 28.57 17.16
C SER A 283 -2.43 27.47 18.19
N SER A 284 -2.77 26.25 17.75
CA SER A 284 -3.15 25.16 18.65
C SER A 284 -3.01 23.76 18.07
N VAL A 285 -2.94 22.76 18.95
CA VAL A 285 -2.97 21.33 18.58
C VAL A 285 -4.26 20.97 17.81
N GLU A 286 -5.36 21.67 18.08
CA GLU A 286 -6.64 21.45 17.42
C GLU A 286 -6.61 21.78 15.93
N GLU A 287 -5.82 22.77 15.51
CA GLU A 287 -5.67 23.09 14.09
C GLU A 287 -4.94 21.98 13.34
N VAL A 288 -3.96 21.34 13.96
CA VAL A 288 -3.24 20.18 13.39
C VAL A 288 -4.20 19.01 13.22
N TYR A 289 -5.00 18.69 14.23
CA TYR A 289 -6.01 17.63 14.10
C TYR A 289 -7.08 17.99 13.07
N ALA A 290 -7.52 19.25 13.00
CA ALA A 290 -8.47 19.70 11.99
C ALA A 290 -7.90 19.58 10.57
N ALA A 291 -6.60 19.86 10.36
CA ALA A 291 -5.95 19.65 9.08
C ALA A 291 -5.98 18.16 8.66
N PHE A 292 -5.69 17.26 9.59
CA PHE A 292 -5.80 15.82 9.35
C PHE A 292 -7.24 15.36 9.06
N GLU A 293 -8.22 15.85 9.83
CA GLU A 293 -9.63 15.45 9.70
C GLU A 293 -10.29 15.97 8.41
N LYS A 294 -9.84 17.13 7.91
CA LYS A 294 -10.31 17.72 6.65
C LYS A 294 -9.66 17.10 5.41
N PHE A 295 -8.55 16.37 5.58
CA PHE A 295 -7.82 15.80 4.46
C PHE A 295 -8.64 14.68 3.78
N ALA A 296 -9.34 15.03 2.70
CA ALA A 296 -10.15 14.11 1.89
C ALA A 296 -10.12 14.48 0.39
N PRO A 297 -8.94 14.46 -0.26
CA PRO A 297 -8.74 15.01 -1.60
C PRO A 297 -9.54 14.30 -2.71
N LEU A 298 -9.95 13.06 -2.49
CA LEU A 298 -10.77 12.27 -3.41
C LEU A 298 -12.27 12.22 -3.02
N SER A 299 -12.73 13.07 -2.09
CA SER A 299 -14.13 13.08 -1.62
C SER A 299 -15.16 13.49 -2.66
N HIS A 300 -14.71 14.03 -3.80
CA HIS A 300 -15.56 14.40 -4.93
C HIS A 300 -16.00 13.19 -5.77
N LEU A 301 -15.34 12.05 -5.62
CA LEU A 301 -15.72 10.82 -6.31
C LEU A 301 -17.05 10.28 -5.74
N PRO A 302 -17.88 9.62 -6.56
CA PRO A 302 -19.10 8.98 -6.08
C PRO A 302 -18.81 7.96 -4.97
N GLU A 303 -19.74 7.82 -4.02
CA GLU A 303 -19.63 6.81 -2.97
C GLU A 303 -19.50 5.41 -3.59
N GLY A 304 -18.55 4.62 -3.10
CA GLY A 304 -18.27 3.28 -3.62
C GLY A 304 -17.51 3.23 -4.94
N ALA A 305 -17.14 4.37 -5.54
CA ALA A 305 -16.31 4.41 -6.75
C ALA A 305 -14.97 3.67 -6.54
N LEU A 306 -14.36 3.87 -5.36
CA LEU A 306 -13.12 3.23 -4.92
C LEU A 306 -13.37 2.51 -3.58
N PRO A 307 -13.78 1.23 -3.59
CA PRO A 307 -14.15 0.50 -2.38
C PRO A 307 -13.08 0.42 -1.29
N SER A 308 -11.80 0.53 -1.66
CA SER A 308 -10.68 0.53 -0.72
C SER A 308 -10.31 1.93 -0.22
N LEU A 309 -10.84 3.00 -0.81
CA LEU A 309 -10.60 4.37 -0.38
C LEU A 309 -11.31 4.64 0.96
N PRO A 310 -10.57 4.98 2.04
CA PRO A 310 -11.21 5.44 3.26
C PRO A 310 -11.83 6.84 3.06
N PRO A 311 -13.06 7.10 3.56
CA PRO A 311 -13.65 8.44 3.53
C PRO A 311 -12.79 9.49 4.24
N ARG A 312 -12.01 9.05 5.24
CA ARG A 312 -11.00 9.84 5.94
C ARG A 312 -9.67 9.07 5.94
N PRO A 313 -8.74 9.38 5.02
CA PRO A 313 -7.42 8.75 4.96
C PRO A 313 -6.60 8.84 6.24
N LEU A 314 -6.80 9.90 7.03
CA LEU A 314 -6.14 10.12 8.32
C LEU A 314 -7.15 9.95 9.46
N HIS A 315 -6.90 8.97 10.32
CA HIS A 315 -7.71 8.71 11.52
C HIS A 315 -7.04 9.36 12.73
N THR A 316 -7.66 10.41 13.28
CA THR A 316 -7.11 11.16 14.41
C THR A 316 -7.32 10.42 15.74
N MET A 317 -6.22 10.25 16.46
CA MET A 317 -6.13 9.58 17.74
C MET A 317 -5.82 10.62 18.80
N ARG A 318 -6.86 11.03 19.55
CA ARG A 318 -6.78 12.14 20.52
C ARG A 318 -6.41 11.69 21.93
N ASP A 319 -6.46 10.39 22.20
CA ASP A 319 -6.11 9.82 23.50
C ASP A 319 -4.58 9.92 23.75
N VAL A 320 -4.20 10.21 24.99
CA VAL A 320 -2.79 10.26 25.40
C VAL A 320 -2.09 8.93 25.12
N GLY A 321 -0.86 8.98 24.59
CA GLY A 321 -0.06 7.78 24.30
C GLY A 321 -0.54 6.99 23.09
N THR A 322 -1.26 7.64 22.15
CA THR A 322 -1.71 7.05 20.89
C THR A 322 -1.24 7.86 19.68
N PRO A 323 -1.03 7.25 18.50
CA PRO A 323 -1.29 5.86 18.12
C PRO A 323 -0.24 4.85 18.62
N ARG A 324 -0.56 3.56 18.47
CA ARG A 324 0.26 2.41 18.91
C ARG A 324 0.14 1.30 17.87
N PRO A 325 1.25 0.73 17.37
CA PRO A 325 1.23 -0.20 16.24
C PRO A 325 0.26 -1.37 16.39
N ALA A 326 0.38 -2.13 17.48
CA ALA A 326 -0.40 -3.35 17.68
C ALA A 326 -1.91 -3.10 17.87
N SER A 327 -2.35 -1.88 18.22
CA SER A 327 -3.75 -1.59 18.51
C SER A 327 -4.43 -0.65 17.51
N HIS A 328 -3.64 0.09 16.72
CA HIS A 328 -4.11 1.19 15.87
C HIS A 328 -3.61 1.09 14.42
N CYS A 329 -3.20 -0.11 13.97
CA CYS A 329 -2.87 -0.38 12.57
C CYS A 329 -4.06 -0.92 11.76
N GLY A 330 -5.28 -1.00 12.30
CA GLY A 330 -6.44 -1.41 11.52
C GLY A 330 -6.52 -2.89 11.13
N THR A 331 -5.65 -3.74 11.68
CA THR A 331 -5.78 -5.19 11.50
C THR A 331 -7.05 -5.69 12.20
N PRO A 332 -7.93 -6.43 11.50
CA PRO A 332 -9.09 -7.06 12.13
C PRO A 332 -8.63 -7.98 13.25
N LYS A 333 -9.16 -7.79 14.46
CA LYS A 333 -8.91 -8.67 15.61
C LYS A 333 -10.13 -9.56 15.86
N PRO A 334 -9.94 -10.84 16.23
CA PRO A 334 -11.04 -11.69 16.67
C PRO A 334 -11.89 -10.97 17.74
N GLY A 335 -13.20 -10.91 17.55
CA GLY A 335 -14.13 -10.26 18.48
C GLY A 335 -14.24 -8.74 18.39
N ARG A 336 -13.55 -8.06 17.46
CA ARG A 336 -13.62 -6.59 17.29
C ARG A 336 -14.23 -6.22 15.93
N PRO A 337 -15.38 -5.53 15.86
CA PRO A 337 -16.01 -5.19 14.58
C PRO A 337 -15.10 -4.29 13.71
N PRO A 338 -14.86 -4.62 12.42
CA PRO A 338 -13.91 -3.91 11.55
C PRO A 338 -14.20 -2.42 11.35
N ALA A 339 -15.47 -2.02 11.43
CA ALA A 339 -15.91 -0.65 11.14
C ALA A 339 -15.91 0.29 12.35
N ALA A 340 -15.76 -0.22 13.59
CA ALA A 340 -16.07 0.56 14.79
C ALA A 340 -14.99 1.58 15.20
N ARG A 341 -13.89 1.73 14.45
CA ARG A 341 -12.76 2.60 14.83
C ARG A 341 -12.21 3.51 13.74
N GLY A 342 -12.86 3.65 12.58
CA GLY A 342 -12.34 4.56 11.54
C GLY A 342 -11.01 4.14 10.87
N GLU A 343 -10.41 3.02 11.29
CA GLU A 343 -9.16 2.46 10.74
C GLU A 343 -9.35 1.84 9.31
N TRP A 344 -10.61 1.69 8.88
CA TRP A 344 -11.01 1.22 7.54
C TRP A 344 -10.27 -0.04 7.07
N GLY A 345 -10.22 -1.06 7.94
CA GLY A 345 -9.52 -2.33 7.63
C GLY A 345 -8.01 -2.20 7.42
N GLY A 346 -7.39 -1.13 7.93
CA GLY A 346 -5.97 -0.85 7.76
C GLY A 346 -5.64 0.04 6.56
N MET A 347 -6.65 0.59 5.87
CA MET A 347 -6.46 1.56 4.78
C MET A 347 -6.30 3.00 5.27
N ALA A 348 -6.87 3.35 6.43
CA ALA A 348 -6.62 4.65 7.05
C ALA A 348 -5.32 4.62 7.87
N VAL A 349 -4.65 5.76 7.95
CA VAL A 349 -3.43 5.95 8.75
C VAL A 349 -3.82 6.62 10.06
N SER A 350 -3.46 6.00 11.18
CA SER A 350 -3.72 6.58 12.49
C SER A 350 -2.68 7.65 12.79
N VAL A 351 -3.11 8.85 13.18
CA VAL A 351 -2.24 10.00 13.51
C VAL A 351 -2.62 10.56 14.88
N GLY A 352 -1.65 10.94 15.70
CA GLY A 352 -1.90 11.41 17.07
C GLY A 352 -0.63 11.84 17.77
N ASN A 353 -0.68 11.92 19.09
CA ASN A 353 0.44 12.37 19.93
C ASN A 353 1.01 13.73 19.47
N VAL A 354 0.12 14.64 19.07
CA VAL A 354 0.50 15.96 18.57
C VAL A 354 1.03 16.81 19.71
N LYS A 355 2.22 17.40 19.52
CA LYS A 355 2.89 18.34 20.40
C LYS A 355 3.36 19.54 19.58
N LEU A 356 3.19 20.74 20.11
CA LEU A 356 3.68 21.97 19.49
C LEU A 356 4.94 22.50 20.18
N ALA A 357 5.70 23.32 19.46
CA ALA A 357 6.84 24.09 19.97
C ALA A 357 7.88 23.24 20.71
N ASP A 358 8.36 22.17 20.06
CA ASP A 358 9.41 21.27 20.58
C ASP A 358 10.81 21.74 20.18
N GLY A 359 11.25 22.84 20.79
CA GLY A 359 12.58 23.42 20.56
C GLY A 359 12.77 23.86 19.11
N ALA A 360 13.42 23.03 18.31
CA ALA A 360 13.69 23.30 16.89
C ALA A 360 12.50 22.98 15.96
N TRP A 361 11.43 22.38 16.47
CA TRP A 361 10.31 21.87 15.69
C TRP A 361 8.98 22.52 16.11
N ASP A 362 8.16 22.89 15.14
CA ASP A 362 6.88 23.57 15.39
C ASP A 362 5.77 22.56 15.67
N ILE A 363 5.76 21.43 14.93
CA ILE A 363 4.81 20.34 15.09
C ILE A 363 5.58 19.02 15.22
N CYS A 364 5.33 18.29 16.30
CA CYS A 364 5.73 16.90 16.46
C CYS A 364 4.48 16.04 16.55
N PHE A 365 4.46 14.90 15.87
CA PHE A 365 3.35 13.95 15.96
C PHE A 365 3.83 12.54 15.67
N SER A 366 2.98 11.57 15.98
CA SER A 366 3.23 10.17 15.70
C SER A 366 2.15 9.61 14.78
N LEU A 367 2.53 8.70 13.89
CA LEU A 367 1.60 7.96 13.06
C LEU A 367 1.83 6.45 13.11
N VAL A 368 0.79 5.69 12.81
CA VAL A 368 0.83 4.26 12.58
C VAL A 368 0.21 3.95 11.23
N VAL A 369 1.01 3.36 10.35
CA VAL A 369 0.55 2.85 9.05
C VAL A 369 0.52 1.34 9.07
N ASN A 370 -0.57 0.75 8.55
CA ASN A 370 -0.60 -0.68 8.29
C ASN A 370 0.30 -1.00 7.10
N ASN A 371 1.51 -1.47 7.37
CA ASN A 371 2.49 -1.77 6.34
C ASN A 371 2.09 -2.95 5.44
N MET A 372 1.13 -3.77 5.86
CA MET A 372 0.66 -4.92 5.08
C MET A 372 -0.59 -4.62 4.26
N VAL A 373 -1.35 -3.58 4.63
CA VAL A 373 -2.56 -3.14 3.93
C VAL A 373 -2.26 -1.84 3.20
N ARG A 374 -2.41 -0.68 3.87
CA ARG A 374 -2.17 0.64 3.27
C ARG A 374 -0.78 0.77 2.65
N GLY A 375 0.25 0.26 3.31
CA GLY A 375 1.63 0.32 2.83
C GLY A 375 2.02 -0.76 1.81
N ALA A 376 1.11 -1.65 1.43
CA ALA A 376 1.39 -2.75 0.51
C ALA A 376 0.19 -2.98 -0.44
N TYR A 377 -0.48 -4.13 -0.36
CA TYR A 377 -1.49 -4.50 -1.36
C TYR A 377 -2.65 -3.50 -1.45
N GLY A 378 -2.98 -2.79 -0.36
CA GLY A 378 -4.07 -1.82 -0.32
C GLY A 378 -3.80 -0.60 -1.18
N ALA A 379 -2.56 -0.11 -1.21
CA ALA A 379 -2.18 0.99 -2.12
C ALA A 379 -2.26 0.55 -3.59
N ALA A 380 -1.76 -0.65 -3.92
CA ALA A 380 -1.86 -1.19 -5.27
C ALA A 380 -3.32 -1.43 -5.70
N LEU A 381 -4.15 -1.95 -4.79
CA LEU A 381 -5.57 -2.18 -5.03
C LEU A 381 -6.33 -0.87 -5.25
N LEU A 382 -6.04 0.17 -4.45
CA LEU A 382 -6.62 1.50 -4.64
C LEU A 382 -6.22 2.13 -5.98
N MET A 383 -4.98 1.94 -6.43
CA MET A 383 -4.57 2.33 -7.79
C MET A 383 -5.34 1.56 -8.87
N ALA A 384 -5.53 0.25 -8.69
CA ALA A 384 -6.28 -0.60 -9.63
C ALA A 384 -7.76 -0.19 -9.72
N GLU A 385 -8.39 0.09 -8.58
CA GLU A 385 -9.76 0.60 -8.51
C GLU A 385 -9.90 1.92 -9.30
N TYR A 386 -8.96 2.86 -9.10
CA TYR A 386 -9.04 4.15 -9.77
C TYR A 386 -8.76 4.08 -11.26
N HIS A 387 -7.79 3.24 -11.65
CA HIS A 387 -7.56 2.91 -13.05
C HIS A 387 -8.84 2.35 -13.69
N GLN A 388 -9.47 1.35 -13.10
CA GLN A 388 -10.71 0.77 -13.64
C GLN A 388 -11.87 1.79 -13.67
N TYR A 389 -12.00 2.62 -12.64
CA TYR A 389 -12.99 3.69 -12.58
C TYR A 389 -12.85 4.66 -13.77
N LEU A 390 -11.61 5.05 -14.09
CA LEU A 390 -11.27 5.95 -15.21
C LEU A 390 -11.35 5.26 -16.57
N SER A 391 -10.96 3.99 -16.69
CA SER A 391 -11.09 3.22 -17.93
C SER A 391 -12.55 3.10 -18.38
N ALA A 392 -13.49 3.04 -17.44
CA ALA A 392 -14.92 3.06 -17.72
C ALA A 392 -15.48 4.46 -18.06
N ARG A 393 -14.66 5.53 -17.95
CA ARG A 393 -15.05 6.94 -18.10
C ARG A 393 -14.01 7.73 -18.90
N PRO A 394 -13.84 7.44 -20.20
CA PRO A 394 -12.79 8.06 -21.02
C PRO A 394 -12.87 9.59 -21.08
N ASP A 395 -14.07 10.16 -21.10
CA ASP A 395 -14.25 11.62 -21.09
C ASP A 395 -13.78 12.26 -19.78
N GLU A 396 -14.06 11.60 -18.65
CA GLU A 396 -13.59 12.05 -17.34
C GLU A 396 -12.06 11.93 -17.24
N LEU A 397 -11.48 10.83 -17.72
CA LEU A 397 -10.04 10.64 -17.80
C LEU A 397 -9.37 11.76 -18.60
N LEU A 398 -9.86 12.07 -19.79
CA LEU A 398 -9.31 13.14 -20.64
C LEU A 398 -9.47 14.51 -19.99
N ARG A 399 -10.61 14.78 -19.33
CA ARG A 399 -10.85 16.02 -18.59
C ARG A 399 -9.87 16.18 -17.43
N LEU A 400 -9.67 15.14 -16.62
CA LEU A 400 -8.76 15.17 -15.48
C LEU A 400 -7.29 15.25 -15.93
N ALA A 401 -6.92 14.59 -17.03
CA ALA A 401 -5.58 14.67 -17.60
C ALA A 401 -5.25 16.09 -18.05
N ARG A 402 -6.17 16.78 -18.75
CA ARG A 402 -5.99 18.17 -19.23
C ARG A 402 -6.12 19.22 -18.14
N GLY A 403 -7.06 19.07 -17.20
CA GLY A 403 -7.25 20.00 -16.09
C GLY A 403 -6.04 20.10 -15.17
N ALA A 404 -5.18 19.09 -15.21
CA ALA A 404 -3.91 19.09 -14.52
C ALA A 404 -2.83 19.93 -15.23
N GLU A 405 -2.99 20.33 -16.49
CA GLU A 405 -2.03 21.19 -17.23
C GLU A 405 -2.27 22.69 -17.02
N ALA A 406 -3.24 23.11 -16.19
CA ALA A 406 -3.41 24.53 -15.84
C ALA A 406 -2.21 25.03 -15.00
N PRO A 407 -1.44 26.04 -15.45
CA PRO A 407 -0.13 26.36 -14.90
C PRO A 407 -0.21 27.21 -13.63
N GLY A 408 0.60 26.84 -12.64
CA GLY A 408 0.82 27.56 -11.39
C GLY A 408 2.11 27.11 -10.71
N ALA A 409 3.21 27.06 -11.47
CA ALA A 409 4.58 27.02 -10.94
C ALA A 409 5.53 27.45 -12.07
N GLU A 410 6.04 28.67 -11.97
CA GLU A 410 7.18 29.12 -12.77
C GLU A 410 8.35 28.16 -12.53
N ALA A 411 8.88 27.58 -13.61
CA ALA A 411 10.19 26.95 -13.58
C ALA A 411 11.25 28.04 -13.34
N PRO A 412 12.27 27.82 -12.47
CA PRO A 412 13.36 28.76 -12.34
C PRO A 412 14.09 28.84 -13.69
N GLY A 413 14.23 30.07 -14.20
CA GLY A 413 14.81 30.37 -15.49
C GLY A 413 16.18 29.73 -15.68
N ALA A 414 16.34 29.03 -16.81
CA ALA A 414 17.65 28.70 -17.34
C ALA A 414 18.31 30.00 -17.80
N GLU A 415 19.32 30.46 -17.07
CA GLU A 415 20.26 31.46 -17.57
C GLU A 415 20.94 30.91 -18.82
N ALA A 416 20.78 31.64 -19.93
CA ALA A 416 21.54 31.43 -21.15
C ALA A 416 23.01 31.81 -20.91
N PRO A 417 24.00 31.06 -21.45
CA PRO A 417 25.38 31.48 -21.39
C PRO A 417 25.60 32.65 -22.35
N GLY A 418 25.87 33.83 -21.78
CA GLY A 418 26.30 35.02 -22.51
C GLY A 418 27.78 34.93 -22.92
N ALA A 419 28.03 35.48 -24.11
CA ALA A 419 29.27 35.73 -24.86
C ALA A 419 30.62 35.78 -24.11
#